data_AF-A0A0G4FJ84-F1
#
_entry.id   AF-A0A0G4FJ84-F1
#
_cell.length_a   1.000
_cell.length_b   1.000
_cell.length_c   1.000
_cell.angle_alpha   90.00
_cell.angle_beta   90.00
_cell.angle_gamma   90.00
#
_symmetry.space_group_name_H-M   'P 1'
#
loop_
_entity.id
_entity.type
_entity.pdbx_description
1 polymer ?
#
loop_
_entity_poly.entity_id
_entity_poly.type
_entity_poly.pdbx_seq_one_letter_code
_entity_poly.pdbx_strand_id
1 'polypeptide(L)'
;MRQTLAPVYPVRAATRRSCLCLSSHPRRRLLHTSVPTRARLATGEEVTRTLLKGEEMGRRVRTFFQREQHNRHRLDELELFKVWRQCSGEHGWKAALFAMNQCYNNGKHFRHYETPTRLLALAVENEEWDEAVELVKYFPTWLQFPPDTKLIYTLMRHFLETGKFRKVRELTGAVRESWQIPLEPPLYGIVIKAMVAAGGIEGIEEALMLFRDAQTMQVPLQPVTYTLLLEKCLEGFEVARRGEHPEEDEASEHDRADDQAESASQSGALGEVGEDEEKEEGEEGGRDEAVSKEASADELDGQAAAGDGGEATAENDGEKESEGAEGEAETPASPRGRATADPYIGLEGGGSALWLTAARQVRDQALRDVLKTGEGIRRQPLGLRACFAWMHWREGRGGWESEVLDAVEDSRARGHLPVSFRETLKREADAHPDSPAAQLYRLLRQDIHLSS
;
A
#
# COMPACT_ATOMS: atom_id res chain seq x y z
N MET A 1 -5.44 -16.44 48.78
CA MET A 1 -6.05 -15.98 47.51
C MET A 1 -6.92 -14.77 47.80
N ARG A 2 -6.39 -13.56 47.61
CA ARG A 2 -7.14 -12.30 47.78
C ARG A 2 -7.54 -11.80 46.39
N GLN A 3 -8.84 -11.73 46.13
CA GLN A 3 -9.41 -11.12 44.93
C GLN A 3 -9.41 -9.60 45.13
N THR A 4 -8.63 -8.89 44.32
CA THR A 4 -8.69 -7.44 44.16
C THR A 4 -9.77 -7.10 43.14
N LEU A 5 -10.88 -6.55 43.62
CA LEU A 5 -11.92 -5.94 42.79
C LEU A 5 -11.47 -4.55 42.35
N ALA A 6 -11.46 -4.30 41.04
CA ALA A 6 -11.20 -2.99 40.46
C ALA A 6 -12.41 -2.05 40.66
N PRO A 7 -12.20 -0.73 40.90
CA PRO A 7 -13.28 0.21 41.07
C PRO A 7 -13.93 0.57 39.73
N VAL A 8 -15.26 0.44 39.68
CA VAL A 8 -16.12 0.91 38.59
C VAL A 8 -16.26 2.43 38.73
N TYR A 9 -15.77 3.18 37.75
CA TYR A 9 -16.02 4.62 37.65
C TYR A 9 -17.36 4.89 36.93
N PRO A 10 -18.23 5.77 37.45
CA PRO A 10 -19.46 6.13 36.78
C PRO A 10 -19.20 7.08 35.60
N VAL A 11 -19.62 6.67 34.41
CA VAL A 11 -19.66 7.51 33.20
C VAL A 11 -20.75 8.57 33.39
N ARG A 12 -20.36 9.83 33.64
CA ARG A 12 -21.27 10.98 33.61
C ARG A 12 -21.60 11.31 32.17
N ALA A 13 -22.84 11.03 31.77
CA ALA A 13 -23.44 11.53 30.54
C ALA A 13 -23.63 13.06 30.62
N ALA A 14 -22.78 13.82 29.94
CA ALA A 14 -22.95 15.25 29.75
C ALA A 14 -23.70 15.51 28.45
N THR A 15 -25.03 15.65 28.55
CA THR A 15 -25.88 16.20 27.50
C THR A 15 -25.63 17.70 27.38
N ARG A 16 -24.71 18.10 26.50
CA ARG A 16 -24.64 19.48 25.97
C ARG A 16 -25.19 19.52 24.55
N ARG A 17 -26.48 19.87 24.44
CA ARG A 17 -27.05 20.46 23.23
C ARG A 17 -26.38 21.82 23.03
N SER A 18 -25.41 21.90 22.12
CA SER A 18 -25.01 23.18 21.52
C SER A 18 -25.58 23.22 20.12
N CYS A 19 -26.56 24.11 19.94
CA CYS A 19 -27.07 24.51 18.65
C CYS A 19 -25.93 25.16 17.86
N LEU A 20 -25.31 24.40 16.96
CA LEU A 20 -24.48 24.96 15.90
C LEU A 20 -25.42 25.52 14.83
N CYS A 21 -25.68 26.82 14.92
CA CYS A 21 -26.22 27.59 13.82
C CYS A 21 -25.18 27.59 12.69
N LEU A 22 -25.30 26.64 11.76
CA LEU A 22 -24.64 26.69 10.47
C LEU A 22 -25.19 27.90 9.71
N SER A 23 -24.50 29.05 9.84
CA SER A 23 -24.68 30.16 8.92
C SER A 23 -24.12 29.73 7.56
N SER A 24 -25.03 29.32 6.69
CA SER A 24 -24.78 29.11 5.26
C SER A 24 -24.56 30.46 4.60
N HIS A 25 -23.40 31.08 4.82
CA HIS A 25 -22.94 32.12 3.92
C HIS A 25 -22.41 31.46 2.65
N PRO A 26 -23.02 31.71 1.47
CA PRO A 26 -22.43 31.28 0.21
C PRO A 26 -21.07 31.96 0.10
N ARG A 27 -20.00 31.18 0.26
CA ARG A 27 -18.64 31.64 -0.07
C ARG A 27 -18.71 32.08 -1.54
N ARG A 28 -18.70 33.40 -1.77
CA ARG A 28 -18.41 33.98 -3.08
C ARG A 28 -17.12 33.33 -3.55
N ARG A 29 -17.23 32.42 -4.53
CA ARG A 29 -16.08 31.95 -5.30
C ARG A 29 -15.53 33.20 -6.00
N LEU A 30 -14.54 33.83 -5.38
CA LEU A 30 -13.70 34.81 -6.05
C LEU A 30 -13.09 34.05 -7.22
N LEU A 31 -13.54 34.35 -8.44
CA LEU A 31 -12.91 33.87 -9.66
C LEU A 31 -11.45 34.30 -9.56
N HIS A 32 -10.56 33.31 -9.44
CA HIS A 32 -9.14 33.53 -9.29
C HIS A 32 -8.65 34.34 -10.50
N THR A 33 -8.32 35.61 -10.29
CA THR A 33 -7.66 36.42 -11.32
C THR A 33 -6.23 35.89 -11.41
N SER A 34 -5.94 35.11 -12.45
CA SER A 34 -4.60 34.61 -12.76
C SER A 34 -3.63 35.79 -12.80
N VAL A 35 -2.53 35.71 -12.06
CA VAL A 35 -1.56 36.82 -12.00
C VAL A 35 -0.68 36.74 -13.25
N PRO A 36 -0.76 37.71 -14.18
CA PRO A 36 0.08 37.68 -15.36
C PRO A 36 1.54 37.79 -14.95
N THR A 37 2.39 36.88 -15.45
CA THR A 37 3.82 36.92 -15.18
C THR A 37 4.54 37.33 -16.45
N ARG A 38 5.41 38.33 -16.31
CA ARG A 38 6.31 38.78 -17.38
C ARG A 38 7.56 37.91 -17.35
N ALA A 39 7.81 37.20 -18.43
CA ALA A 39 9.08 36.53 -18.67
C ALA A 39 9.81 37.27 -19.79
N ARG A 40 11.11 37.51 -19.60
CA ARG A 40 11.96 38.11 -20.63
C ARG A 40 12.63 36.98 -21.40
N LEU A 41 12.37 36.88 -22.69
CA LEU A 41 13.03 35.90 -23.57
C LEU A 41 14.49 36.29 -23.79
N ALA A 42 15.31 35.34 -24.25
CA ALA A 42 16.71 35.59 -24.60
C ALA A 42 16.87 36.67 -25.70
N THR A 43 15.84 36.83 -26.55
CA THR A 43 15.73 37.90 -27.56
C THR A 43 15.53 39.28 -26.96
N GLY A 44 15.29 39.39 -25.65
CA GLY A 44 15.01 40.65 -24.95
C GLY A 44 13.54 41.03 -24.89
N GLU A 45 12.67 40.34 -25.64
CA GLU A 45 11.22 40.55 -25.67
C GLU A 45 10.56 40.13 -24.34
N GLU A 46 9.65 40.96 -23.83
CA GLU A 46 8.82 40.62 -22.67
C GLU A 46 7.55 39.92 -23.11
N VAL A 47 7.41 38.63 -22.79
CA VAL A 47 6.19 37.87 -23.01
C VAL A 47 5.40 37.82 -21.70
N THR A 48 4.18 38.36 -21.72
CA THR A 48 3.19 38.15 -20.66
C THR A 48 2.46 36.85 -20.94
N ARG A 49 2.63 35.86 -20.06
CA ARG A 49 1.76 34.67 -20.04
C ARG A 49 1.03 34.56 -18.71
N THR A 50 -0.19 34.05 -18.76
CA THR A 50 -0.90 33.60 -17.57
C THR A 50 -0.20 32.34 -17.04
N LEU A 51 0.23 32.37 -15.79
CA LEU A 51 0.83 31.19 -15.17
C LEU A 51 -0.20 30.08 -15.08
N LEU A 52 0.23 28.84 -15.32
CA LEU A 52 -0.57 27.68 -14.97
C LEU A 52 -0.75 27.66 -13.44
N LYS A 53 -1.85 27.08 -12.96
CA LYS A 53 -2.15 26.99 -11.52
C LYS A 53 -1.00 26.33 -10.74
N GLY A 54 -0.32 25.34 -11.36
CA GLY A 54 0.87 24.71 -10.82
C GLY A 54 2.07 25.64 -10.69
N GLU A 55 2.32 26.47 -11.71
CA GLU A 55 3.40 27.45 -11.70
C GLU A 55 3.12 28.58 -10.69
N GLU A 56 1.86 29.00 -10.54
CA GLU A 56 1.47 29.93 -9.48
C GLU A 56 1.72 29.33 -8.10
N MET A 57 1.39 28.06 -7.89
CA MET A 57 1.64 27.36 -6.63
C MET A 57 3.14 27.24 -6.38
N GLY A 58 3.92 26.77 -7.35
CA GLY A 58 5.38 26.68 -7.27
C GLY A 58 6.01 28.06 -7.02
N ARG A 59 5.49 29.12 -7.62
CA ARG A 59 5.92 30.50 -7.35
C ARG A 59 5.56 30.92 -5.93
N ARG A 60 4.34 30.65 -5.44
CA ARG A 60 3.94 30.95 -4.04
C ARG A 60 4.85 30.25 -3.06
N VAL A 61 5.07 28.95 -3.26
CA VAL A 61 5.99 28.13 -2.48
C VAL A 61 7.40 28.73 -2.52
N ARG A 62 7.93 29.01 -3.72
CA ARG A 62 9.25 29.63 -3.88
C ARG A 62 9.34 30.99 -3.20
N THR A 63 8.34 31.87 -3.34
CA THR A 63 8.31 33.18 -2.68
C THR A 63 8.18 33.07 -1.17
N PHE A 64 7.45 32.07 -0.68
CA PHE A 64 7.37 31.76 0.74
C PHE A 64 8.75 31.37 1.26
N PHE A 65 9.43 30.43 0.58
CA PHE A 65 10.80 30.04 0.93
C PHE A 65 11.81 31.18 0.80
N GLN A 66 11.72 32.03 -0.22
CA GLN A 66 12.61 33.19 -0.41
C GLN A 66 12.41 34.25 0.68
N ARG A 67 11.18 34.51 1.10
CA ARG A 67 10.91 35.41 2.24
C ARG A 67 11.45 34.84 3.54
N GLU A 68 11.25 33.54 3.74
CA GLU A 68 11.73 32.82 4.91
C GLU A 68 13.21 32.39 4.81
N GLN A 69 13.95 32.74 3.73
CA GLN A 69 15.39 32.46 3.64
C GLN A 69 16.20 33.21 4.70
N HIS A 70 15.67 34.31 5.26
CA HIS A 70 16.26 34.95 6.44
C HIS A 70 15.92 34.20 7.74
N ASN A 71 14.95 33.31 7.70
CA ASN A 71 14.45 32.50 8.81
C ASN A 71 14.63 31.00 8.52
N ARG A 72 15.74 30.58 7.89
CA ARG A 72 16.02 29.16 7.52
C ARG A 72 15.77 28.17 8.66
N HIS A 73 15.99 28.61 9.90
CA HIS A 73 15.79 27.78 11.09
C HIS A 73 14.29 27.55 11.42
N ARG A 74 13.38 28.42 10.99
CA ARG A 74 11.96 28.44 11.39
C ARG A 74 11.00 27.71 10.47
N LEU A 75 11.43 27.27 9.28
CA LEU A 75 10.53 26.54 8.40
C LEU A 75 10.30 25.15 8.99
N ASP A 76 9.16 25.03 9.63
CA ASP A 76 8.71 23.86 10.39
C ASP A 76 7.94 22.90 9.48
N GLU A 77 7.88 21.63 9.87
CA GLU A 77 7.13 20.59 9.14
C GLU A 77 5.64 20.95 9.03
N LEU A 78 5.11 21.64 10.06
CA LEU A 78 3.75 22.16 10.07
C LEU A 78 3.48 23.18 8.96
N GLU A 79 4.45 24.00 8.58
CA GLU A 79 4.29 24.94 7.46
C GLU A 79 4.30 24.21 6.12
N LEU A 80 5.14 23.18 5.97
CA LEU A 80 5.14 22.32 4.80
C LEU A 80 3.78 21.63 4.62
N PHE A 81 3.16 21.18 5.71
CA PHE A 81 1.81 20.62 5.67
C PHE A 81 0.74 21.61 5.22
N LYS A 82 0.87 22.90 5.58
CA LYS A 82 -0.04 23.93 5.06
C LYS A 82 0.14 24.16 3.57
N VAL A 83 1.38 24.07 3.07
CA VAL A 83 1.68 24.14 1.64
C VAL A 83 1.05 22.95 0.91
N TRP A 84 1.27 21.72 1.38
CA TRP A 84 0.69 20.52 0.77
C TRP A 84 -0.83 20.54 0.72
N ARG A 85 -1.49 21.06 1.75
CA ARG A 85 -2.96 21.22 1.75
C ARG A 85 -3.48 22.13 0.63
N GLN A 86 -2.63 23.01 0.09
CA GLN A 86 -2.99 23.89 -1.02
C GLN A 86 -2.66 23.28 -2.39
N CYS A 87 -1.80 22.26 -2.42
CA CYS A 87 -1.35 21.55 -3.62
C CYS A 87 -2.40 20.56 -4.12
N SER A 88 -3.48 21.06 -4.73
CA SER A 88 -4.50 20.21 -5.37
C SER A 88 -4.56 20.41 -6.89
N GLY A 89 -4.64 19.29 -7.61
CA GLY A 89 -4.78 19.17 -9.07
C GLY A 89 -3.53 18.62 -9.77
N GLU A 90 -3.57 18.55 -11.09
CA GLU A 90 -2.54 17.98 -11.99
C GLU A 90 -1.08 18.41 -11.72
N HIS A 91 -0.87 19.57 -11.11
CA HIS A 91 0.48 20.08 -10.79
C HIS A 91 0.73 20.23 -9.28
N GLY A 92 -0.23 19.82 -8.46
CA GLY A 92 -0.15 19.86 -7.00
C GLY A 92 0.98 18.97 -6.50
N TRP A 93 1.07 17.75 -7.01
CA TRP A 93 2.10 16.79 -6.66
C TRP A 93 3.52 17.32 -6.90
N LYS A 94 3.81 17.78 -8.11
CA LYS A 94 5.13 18.35 -8.48
C LYS A 94 5.50 19.57 -7.62
N ALA A 95 4.53 20.44 -7.33
CA ALA A 95 4.76 21.60 -6.46
C ALA A 95 5.05 21.18 -5.00
N ALA A 96 4.40 20.13 -4.51
CA ALA A 96 4.61 19.59 -3.17
C ALA A 96 5.97 18.90 -3.03
N LEU A 97 6.38 18.10 -4.03
CA LEU A 97 7.72 17.52 -4.08
C LEU A 97 8.80 18.60 -4.18
N PHE A 98 8.58 19.65 -4.99
CA PHE A 98 9.48 20.79 -5.03
C PHE A 98 9.61 21.46 -3.66
N ALA A 99 8.50 21.70 -2.96
CA ALA A 99 8.51 22.26 -1.60
C ALA A 99 9.30 21.38 -0.63
N MET A 100 9.09 20.07 -0.69
CA MET A 100 9.79 19.10 0.15
C MET A 100 11.29 19.06 -0.15
N ASN A 101 11.68 19.03 -1.41
CA ASN A 101 13.09 19.06 -1.84
C ASN A 101 13.78 20.35 -1.37
N GLN A 102 13.09 21.50 -1.40
CA GLN A 102 13.62 22.74 -0.84
C GLN A 102 13.85 22.63 0.67
N CYS A 103 12.93 22.03 1.43
CA CYS A 103 13.16 21.76 2.85
C CYS A 103 14.38 20.84 3.07
N TYR A 104 14.47 19.76 2.30
CA TYR A 104 15.56 18.78 2.40
C TYR A 104 16.93 19.41 2.09
N ASN A 105 17.05 20.17 0.99
CA ASN A 105 18.28 20.87 0.61
C ASN A 105 18.72 21.94 1.63
N ASN A 106 17.79 22.42 2.47
CA ASN A 106 18.11 23.30 3.59
C ASN A 106 18.52 22.54 4.87
N GLY A 107 18.80 21.23 4.77
CA GLY A 107 19.22 20.38 5.88
C GLY A 107 18.11 20.04 6.86
N LYS A 108 16.83 20.20 6.48
CA LYS A 108 15.70 19.78 7.31
C LYS A 108 15.44 18.29 7.12
N HIS A 109 15.49 17.55 8.22
CA HIS A 109 15.06 16.15 8.25
C HIS A 109 13.59 16.07 8.60
N PHE A 110 12.84 15.24 7.86
CA PHE A 110 11.42 14.99 8.15
C PHE A 110 11.28 13.92 9.21
N ARG A 111 11.09 14.35 10.46
CA ARG A 111 10.90 13.51 11.65
C ARG A 111 9.43 13.39 12.04
N HIS A 112 8.52 14.16 11.44
CA HIS A 112 7.10 13.96 11.72
C HIS A 112 6.61 12.63 11.14
N TYR A 113 6.00 11.79 11.97
CA TYR A 113 5.41 10.51 11.56
C TYR A 113 4.29 10.66 10.51
N GLU A 114 3.59 11.80 10.48
CA GLU A 114 2.55 12.07 9.47
C GLU A 114 3.11 12.47 8.10
N THR A 115 4.39 12.80 7.98
CA THR A 115 4.99 13.23 6.70
C THR A 115 4.77 12.22 5.57
N PRO A 116 5.19 10.93 5.70
CA PRO A 116 4.94 9.91 4.68
C PRO A 116 3.45 9.75 4.35
N THR A 117 2.59 9.72 5.37
CA THR A 117 1.15 9.51 5.20
C THR A 117 0.50 10.66 4.43
N ARG A 118 0.84 11.91 4.76
CA ARG A 118 0.30 13.09 4.06
C ARG A 118 0.81 13.18 2.64
N LEU A 119 2.07 12.81 2.41
CA LEU A 119 2.63 12.80 1.07
C LEU A 119 2.02 11.70 0.20
N LEU A 120 1.84 10.49 0.73
CA LEU A 120 1.12 9.42 0.04
C LEU A 120 -0.33 9.82 -0.25
N ALA A 121 -1.02 10.45 0.72
CA ALA A 121 -2.39 10.93 0.52
C ALA A 121 -2.45 11.98 -0.60
N LEU A 122 -1.46 12.85 -0.67
CA LEU A 122 -1.35 13.85 -1.72
C LEU A 122 -1.11 13.21 -3.10
N ALA A 123 -0.27 12.18 -3.20
CA ALA A 123 -0.07 11.45 -4.46
C ALA A 123 -1.40 10.84 -4.93
N VAL A 124 -2.13 10.17 -4.03
CA VAL A 124 -3.44 9.58 -4.29
C VAL A 124 -4.49 10.63 -4.68
N GLU A 125 -4.54 11.77 -3.98
CA GLU A 125 -5.48 12.87 -4.27
C GLU A 125 -5.25 13.52 -5.64
N ASN A 126 -4.00 13.50 -6.13
CA ASN A 126 -3.65 14.03 -7.45
C ASN A 126 -3.61 12.94 -8.54
N GLU A 127 -4.08 11.73 -8.24
CA GLU A 127 -4.14 10.59 -9.17
C GLU A 127 -2.76 10.16 -9.71
N GLU A 128 -1.69 10.47 -8.99
CA GLU A 128 -0.31 10.10 -9.33
C GLU A 128 0.00 8.70 -8.79
N TRP A 129 -0.64 7.69 -9.40
CA TRP A 129 -0.67 6.31 -8.89
C TRP A 129 0.70 5.63 -8.89
N ASP A 130 1.53 5.88 -9.90
CA ASP A 130 2.85 5.26 -10.03
C ASP A 130 3.82 5.80 -8.99
N GLU A 131 3.81 7.13 -8.82
CA GLU A 131 4.55 7.84 -7.78
C GLU A 131 4.12 7.41 -6.37
N ALA A 132 2.83 7.12 -6.16
CA ALA A 132 2.35 6.57 -4.90
C ALA A 132 2.96 5.19 -4.60
N VAL A 133 3.14 4.34 -5.63
CA VAL A 133 3.80 3.03 -5.49
C VAL A 133 5.29 3.19 -5.21
N GLU A 134 5.98 4.08 -5.94
CA GLU A 134 7.39 4.37 -5.70
C GLU A 134 7.64 4.93 -4.30
N LEU A 135 6.76 5.80 -3.81
CA LEU A 135 6.84 6.33 -2.45
C LEU A 135 6.79 5.20 -1.42
N VAL A 136 5.89 4.22 -1.56
CA VAL A 136 5.82 3.06 -0.64
C VAL A 136 7.04 2.15 -0.78
N LYS A 137 7.63 2.00 -1.97
CA LYS A 137 8.85 1.21 -2.16
C LYS A 137 10.08 1.86 -1.54
N TYR A 138 10.22 3.18 -1.70
CA TYR A 138 11.46 3.89 -1.40
C TYR A 138 11.41 4.74 -0.13
N PHE A 139 10.29 4.81 0.59
CA PHE A 139 10.22 5.57 1.84
C PHE A 139 11.37 5.28 2.83
N PRO A 140 11.88 4.04 3.01
CA PRO A 140 12.91 3.79 4.02
C PRO A 140 14.24 4.48 3.71
N THR A 141 14.44 4.95 2.47
CA THR A 141 15.69 5.57 2.02
C THR A 141 15.78 7.06 2.38
N TRP A 142 14.65 7.76 2.48
CA TRP A 142 14.61 9.21 2.71
C TRP A 142 13.62 9.67 3.78
N LEU A 143 12.73 8.79 4.26
CA LEU A 143 11.81 9.05 5.37
C LEU A 143 12.11 8.13 6.56
N GLN A 144 11.95 8.69 7.76
CA GLN A 144 12.22 7.96 9.00
C GLN A 144 11.07 7.03 9.42
N PHE A 145 9.84 7.36 9.02
CA PHE A 145 8.62 6.66 9.44
C PHE A 145 7.89 6.08 8.22
N PRO A 146 7.18 4.95 8.37
CA PRO A 146 6.35 4.39 7.32
C PRO A 146 5.04 5.17 7.11
N PRO A 147 4.44 5.11 5.91
CA PRO A 147 3.09 5.62 5.69
C PRO A 147 2.03 4.77 6.42
N ASP A 148 0.87 5.37 6.71
CA ASP A 148 -0.26 4.68 7.35
C ASP A 148 -0.73 3.48 6.50
N THR A 149 -0.78 2.30 7.12
CA THR A 149 -1.17 1.02 6.50
C THR A 149 -2.56 1.09 5.87
N LYS A 150 -3.50 1.81 6.50
CA LYS A 150 -4.86 1.95 5.98
C LYS A 150 -4.88 2.63 4.61
N LEU A 151 -3.99 3.61 4.39
CA LEU A 151 -3.89 4.33 3.14
C LEU A 151 -3.24 3.44 2.07
N ILE A 152 -2.21 2.66 2.42
CA ILE A 152 -1.64 1.64 1.54
C ILE A 152 -2.70 0.64 1.11
N TYR A 153 -3.54 0.14 2.03
CA TYR A 153 -4.62 -0.79 1.68
C TYR A 153 -5.69 -0.15 0.80
N THR A 154 -5.95 1.15 0.96
CA THR A 154 -6.86 1.89 0.08
C THR A 154 -6.29 1.98 -1.33
N LEU A 155 -4.99 2.27 -1.46
CA LEU A 155 -4.27 2.25 -2.74
C LEU A 155 -4.30 0.86 -3.39
N MET A 156 -4.04 -0.20 -2.63
CA MET A 156 -4.12 -1.58 -3.14
C MET A 156 -5.53 -1.96 -3.59
N ARG A 157 -6.58 -1.52 -2.87
CA ARG A 157 -7.98 -1.74 -3.29
C ARG A 157 -8.31 -1.01 -4.59
N HIS A 158 -7.83 0.22 -4.75
CA HIS A 158 -7.98 0.94 -6.01
C HIS A 158 -7.34 0.19 -7.18
N PHE A 159 -6.14 -0.38 -7.00
CA PHE A 159 -5.51 -1.21 -8.03
C PHE A 159 -6.24 -2.54 -8.29
N LEU A 160 -6.81 -3.15 -7.25
CA LEU A 160 -7.67 -4.33 -7.41
C LEU A 160 -8.93 -4.00 -8.23
N GLU A 161 -9.59 -2.88 -7.96
CA GLU A 161 -10.80 -2.44 -8.66
C GLU A 161 -10.52 -2.03 -10.11
N THR A 162 -9.34 -1.50 -10.39
CA THR A 162 -8.90 -1.12 -11.75
C THR A 162 -8.28 -2.27 -12.55
N GLY A 163 -8.19 -3.48 -11.98
CA GLY A 163 -7.60 -4.65 -12.66
C GLY A 163 -6.07 -4.65 -12.72
N LYS A 164 -5.39 -3.71 -12.05
CA LYS A 164 -3.92 -3.59 -12.04
C LYS A 164 -3.28 -4.53 -11.02
N PHE A 165 -3.45 -5.84 -11.19
CA PHE A 165 -3.04 -6.86 -10.21
C PHE A 165 -1.51 -6.89 -9.97
N ARG A 166 -0.69 -6.61 -10.99
CA ARG A 166 0.77 -6.52 -10.87
C ARG A 166 1.20 -5.45 -9.86
N LYS A 167 0.58 -4.27 -9.88
CA LYS A 167 0.84 -3.18 -8.91
C LYS A 167 0.48 -3.59 -7.48
N VAL A 168 -0.59 -4.37 -7.30
CA VAL A 168 -0.95 -4.94 -5.98
C VAL A 168 0.13 -5.88 -5.47
N ARG A 169 0.62 -6.78 -6.33
CA ARG A 169 1.72 -7.70 -6.01
C ARG A 169 3.00 -6.95 -5.64
N GLU A 170 3.38 -5.95 -6.42
CA GLU A 170 4.55 -5.10 -6.15
C GLU A 170 4.46 -4.38 -4.80
N LEU A 171 3.29 -3.81 -4.48
CA LEU A 171 3.05 -3.16 -3.19
C LEU A 171 3.13 -4.16 -2.03
N THR A 172 2.61 -5.38 -2.20
CA THR A 172 2.74 -6.44 -1.20
C THR A 172 4.21 -6.80 -0.96
N GLY A 173 5.01 -6.90 -2.01
CA GLY A 173 6.46 -7.11 -1.91
C GLY A 173 7.14 -5.97 -1.11
N ALA A 174 6.87 -4.72 -1.47
CA ALA A 174 7.43 -3.54 -0.81
C ALA A 174 7.08 -3.47 0.70
N VAL A 175 5.81 -3.77 1.04
CA VAL A 175 5.35 -3.84 2.42
C VAL A 175 6.02 -4.98 3.17
N ARG A 176 6.21 -6.14 2.54
CA ARG A 176 6.85 -7.31 3.13
C ARG A 176 8.34 -7.12 3.39
N GLU A 177 9.05 -6.47 2.48
CA GLU A 177 10.47 -6.13 2.64
C GLU A 177 10.70 -5.09 3.74
N SER A 178 9.70 -4.24 3.99
CA SER A 178 9.77 -3.17 4.98
C SER A 178 9.33 -3.64 6.36
N TRP A 179 10.28 -4.05 7.20
CA TRP A 179 10.01 -4.48 8.59
C TRP A 179 9.30 -3.43 9.47
N GLN A 180 9.34 -2.15 9.08
CA GLN A 180 8.67 -1.06 9.79
C GLN A 180 7.15 -1.05 9.60
N ILE A 181 6.65 -1.68 8.52
CA ILE A 181 5.22 -1.73 8.21
C ILE A 181 4.64 -3.02 8.83
N PRO A 182 3.68 -2.94 9.75
CA PRO A 182 3.08 -4.13 10.33
C PRO A 182 2.24 -4.87 9.28
N LEU A 183 2.44 -6.18 9.18
CA LEU A 183 1.66 -7.05 8.32
C LEU A 183 0.32 -7.38 8.99
N GLU A 184 -0.77 -6.81 8.48
CA GLU A 184 -2.11 -7.04 9.02
C GLU A 184 -2.95 -7.97 8.11
N PRO A 185 -3.99 -8.63 8.64
CA PRO A 185 -4.87 -9.50 7.85
C PRO A 185 -5.47 -8.88 6.56
N PRO A 186 -5.85 -7.57 6.53
CA PRO A 186 -6.36 -6.95 5.31
C PRO A 186 -5.38 -6.97 4.14
N LEU A 187 -4.07 -6.90 4.40
CA LEU A 187 -3.03 -6.94 3.37
C LEU A 187 -3.15 -8.24 2.55
N TYR A 188 -3.06 -9.38 3.23
CA TYR A 188 -3.17 -10.70 2.60
C TYR A 188 -4.53 -10.91 1.95
N GLY A 189 -5.61 -10.45 2.58
CA GLY A 189 -6.96 -10.55 2.01
C GLY A 189 -7.11 -9.82 0.66
N ILE A 190 -6.46 -8.65 0.50
CA ILE A 190 -6.51 -7.87 -0.74
C ILE A 190 -5.65 -8.53 -1.83
N VAL A 191 -4.40 -8.90 -1.51
CA VAL A 191 -3.50 -9.50 -2.50
C VAL A 191 -3.96 -10.89 -2.96
N ILE A 192 -4.46 -11.73 -2.05
CA ILE A 192 -5.03 -13.05 -2.42
C ILE A 192 -6.23 -12.86 -3.36
N LYS A 193 -7.09 -11.87 -3.08
CA LYS A 193 -8.19 -11.51 -3.99
C LYS A 193 -7.69 -11.06 -5.35
N ALA A 194 -6.62 -10.26 -5.39
CA ALA A 194 -6.03 -9.79 -6.63
C ALA A 194 -5.45 -10.94 -7.47
N MET A 195 -4.71 -11.87 -6.85
CA MET A 195 -4.12 -12.99 -7.57
C MET A 195 -5.18 -13.98 -8.08
N VAL A 196 -6.26 -14.19 -7.32
CA VAL A 196 -7.42 -14.97 -7.78
C VAL A 196 -8.15 -14.26 -8.93
N ALA A 197 -8.27 -12.93 -8.88
CA ALA A 197 -8.95 -12.14 -9.91
C ALA A 197 -8.14 -11.99 -11.20
N ALA A 198 -6.81 -12.06 -11.12
CA ALA A 198 -5.93 -12.14 -12.29
C ALA A 198 -6.23 -13.38 -13.16
N GLY A 199 -6.86 -14.40 -12.59
CA GLY A 199 -7.28 -15.59 -13.31
C GLY A 199 -6.11 -16.56 -13.57
N GLY A 200 -6.42 -17.60 -14.34
CA GLY A 200 -5.45 -18.66 -14.65
C GLY A 200 -5.12 -19.58 -13.47
N ILE A 201 -4.38 -20.65 -13.78
CA ILE A 201 -3.86 -21.57 -12.76
C ILE A 201 -2.78 -20.87 -11.92
N GLU A 202 -1.90 -20.10 -12.58
CA GLU A 202 -0.79 -19.38 -11.95
C GLU A 202 -1.28 -18.40 -10.87
N GLY A 203 -2.37 -17.67 -11.12
CA GLY A 203 -2.97 -16.75 -10.14
C GLY A 203 -3.47 -17.46 -8.88
N ILE A 204 -4.05 -18.66 -9.02
CA ILE A 204 -4.50 -19.47 -7.87
C ILE A 204 -3.29 -20.05 -7.12
N GLU A 205 -2.27 -20.53 -7.83
CA GLU A 205 -1.03 -21.01 -7.22
C GLU A 205 -0.34 -19.90 -6.42
N GLU A 206 -0.24 -18.70 -6.98
CA GLU A 206 0.31 -17.53 -6.30
C GLU A 206 -0.52 -17.15 -5.06
N ALA A 207 -1.84 -17.19 -5.16
CA ALA A 207 -2.73 -16.98 -4.02
C ALA A 207 -2.50 -18.02 -2.90
N LEU A 208 -2.23 -19.27 -3.26
CA LEU A 208 -1.87 -20.34 -2.30
C LEU A 208 -0.48 -20.15 -1.68
N MET A 209 0.48 -19.61 -2.45
CA MET A 209 1.79 -19.25 -1.91
C MET A 209 1.66 -18.12 -0.89
N LEU A 210 0.90 -17.07 -1.19
CA LEU A 210 0.60 -15.97 -0.26
C LEU A 210 -0.17 -16.44 0.98
N PHE A 211 -1.03 -17.44 0.83
CA PHE A 211 -1.71 -18.08 1.95
C PHE A 211 -0.74 -18.80 2.90
N ARG A 212 0.19 -19.60 2.36
CA ARG A 212 1.23 -20.27 3.16
C ARG A 212 2.16 -19.26 3.81
N ASP A 213 2.45 -18.19 3.10
CA ASP A 213 3.25 -17.08 3.59
C ASP A 213 2.61 -16.40 4.80
N ALA A 214 1.29 -16.12 4.74
CA ALA A 214 0.53 -15.62 5.89
C ALA A 214 0.58 -16.57 7.10
N GLN A 215 0.55 -17.89 6.88
CA GLN A 215 0.70 -18.89 7.95
C GLN A 215 2.09 -18.81 8.60
N THR A 216 3.14 -18.71 7.78
CA THR A 216 4.53 -18.57 8.24
C THR A 216 4.70 -17.30 9.08
N MET A 217 4.09 -16.19 8.64
CA MET A 217 4.08 -14.92 9.36
C MET A 217 3.09 -14.87 10.52
N GLN A 218 2.35 -15.96 10.76
CA GLN A 218 1.34 -16.07 11.81
C GLN A 218 0.25 -14.98 11.75
N VAL A 219 -0.05 -14.49 10.54
CA VAL A 219 -1.10 -13.50 10.32
C VAL A 219 -2.42 -14.22 10.06
N PRO A 220 -3.43 -14.10 10.95
CA PRO A 220 -4.71 -14.79 10.76
C PRO A 220 -5.46 -14.16 9.59
N LEU A 221 -5.94 -14.97 8.64
CA LEU A 221 -6.70 -14.43 7.52
C LEU A 221 -8.16 -14.20 7.90
N GLN A 222 -8.85 -13.38 7.10
CA GLN A 222 -10.30 -13.19 7.28
C GLN A 222 -11.07 -14.42 6.76
N PRO A 223 -12.20 -14.80 7.39
CA PRO A 223 -13.04 -15.93 6.95
C PRO A 223 -13.40 -15.90 5.45
N VAL A 224 -13.68 -14.70 4.93
CA VAL A 224 -14.03 -14.47 3.51
C VAL A 224 -12.87 -14.82 2.56
N THR A 225 -11.63 -14.69 3.03
CA THR A 225 -10.45 -15.06 2.24
C THR A 225 -10.30 -16.58 2.16
N TYR A 226 -10.57 -17.31 3.25
CA TYR A 226 -10.55 -18.78 3.23
C TYR A 226 -11.65 -19.35 2.32
N THR A 227 -12.87 -18.79 2.35
CA THR A 227 -13.95 -19.24 1.46
C THR A 227 -13.56 -19.06 0.00
N LEU A 228 -13.02 -17.90 -0.35
CA LEU A 228 -12.61 -17.60 -1.71
C LEU A 228 -11.54 -18.57 -2.22
N LEU A 229 -10.49 -18.80 -1.42
CA LEU A 229 -9.43 -19.74 -1.77
C LEU A 229 -9.96 -21.17 -1.91
N LEU A 230 -10.84 -21.59 -1.00
CA LEU A 230 -11.40 -22.93 -1.03
C LEU A 230 -12.28 -23.15 -2.28
N GLU A 231 -13.15 -22.19 -2.61
CA GLU A 231 -13.97 -22.22 -3.83
C GLU A 231 -13.08 -22.37 -5.08
N LYS A 232 -12.01 -21.56 -5.18
CA LYS A 232 -11.10 -21.58 -6.32
C LYS A 232 -10.25 -22.85 -6.42
N CYS A 233 -9.81 -23.41 -5.30
CA CYS A 233 -9.14 -24.72 -5.29
C CYS A 233 -10.06 -25.86 -5.76
N LEU A 234 -11.35 -25.80 -5.40
CA LEU A 234 -12.34 -26.79 -5.86
C LEU A 234 -12.65 -26.62 -7.35
N GLU A 235 -12.76 -25.39 -7.85
CA GLU A 235 -12.88 -25.11 -9.28
C GLU A 235 -11.67 -25.67 -10.05
N GLY A 236 -10.44 -25.39 -9.59
CA GLY A 236 -9.21 -25.93 -10.20
C GLY A 236 -9.14 -27.45 -10.17
N PHE A 237 -9.62 -28.08 -9.09
CA PHE A 237 -9.74 -29.54 -9.01
C PHE A 237 -10.71 -30.10 -10.06
N GLU A 238 -11.85 -29.45 -10.27
CA GLU A 238 -12.84 -29.90 -11.26
C GLU A 238 -12.31 -29.79 -12.69
N VAL A 239 -11.65 -28.68 -13.02
CA VAL A 239 -10.99 -28.46 -14.32
C VAL A 239 -9.93 -29.55 -14.55
N ALA A 240 -9.02 -29.74 -13.60
CA ALA A 240 -7.99 -30.78 -13.68
C ALA A 240 -8.57 -32.20 -13.81
N ARG A 241 -9.72 -32.47 -13.18
CA ARG A 241 -10.40 -33.77 -13.27
C ARG A 241 -11.03 -34.01 -14.65
N ARG A 242 -11.54 -32.97 -15.31
CA ARG A 242 -12.12 -33.10 -16.66
C ARG A 242 -11.04 -33.36 -17.71
N GLY A 243 -9.77 -33.13 -17.38
CA GLY A 243 -8.70 -33.15 -18.38
C GLY A 243 -8.81 -32.00 -19.37
N GLU A 244 -9.68 -31.02 -19.07
CA GLU A 244 -9.71 -29.72 -19.75
C GLU A 244 -8.45 -29.01 -19.29
N HIS A 245 -7.36 -29.18 -20.05
CA HIS A 245 -6.25 -28.25 -19.95
C HIS A 245 -6.85 -26.90 -20.31
N PRO A 246 -6.76 -25.87 -19.44
CA PRO A 246 -7.15 -24.53 -19.84
C PRO A 246 -6.28 -24.19 -21.03
N GLU A 247 -6.86 -24.20 -22.22
CA GLU A 247 -6.18 -23.83 -23.45
C GLU A 247 -5.66 -22.41 -23.22
N GLU A 248 -4.36 -22.22 -23.41
CA GLU A 248 -3.61 -20.96 -23.18
C GLU A 248 -4.08 -19.81 -24.10
N ASP A 249 -5.22 -19.98 -24.77
CA ASP A 249 -5.63 -19.21 -25.94
C ASP A 249 -6.16 -17.80 -25.62
N GLU A 250 -6.46 -17.46 -24.36
CA GLU A 250 -6.98 -16.13 -24.01
C GLU A 250 -5.99 -15.21 -23.27
N ALA A 251 -4.82 -15.68 -22.86
CA ALA A 251 -3.89 -14.88 -22.06
C ALA A 251 -3.00 -13.91 -22.87
N SER A 252 -3.02 -13.95 -24.21
CA SER A 252 -2.06 -13.18 -25.01
C SER A 252 -2.54 -11.79 -25.48
N GLU A 253 -3.81 -11.44 -25.31
CA GLU A 253 -4.34 -10.14 -25.78
C GLU A 253 -4.43 -9.05 -24.71
N HIS A 254 -4.57 -9.37 -23.42
CA HIS A 254 -4.81 -8.33 -22.42
C HIS A 254 -3.53 -7.63 -21.90
N ASP A 255 -2.40 -8.33 -21.85
CA ASP A 255 -1.13 -7.76 -21.34
C ASP A 255 -0.32 -6.96 -22.38
N ARG A 256 -0.79 -6.86 -23.65
CA ARG A 256 -0.10 -6.08 -24.69
C ARG A 256 -0.50 -4.60 -24.75
N ALA A 257 -1.55 -4.19 -24.03
CA ALA A 257 -2.07 -2.82 -24.12
C ALA A 257 -1.29 -1.80 -23.26
N ASP A 258 -0.69 -2.22 -22.14
CA ASP A 258 -0.07 -1.29 -21.19
C ASP A 258 1.42 -1.00 -21.49
N ASP A 259 2.13 -1.88 -22.20
CA ASP A 259 3.56 -1.69 -22.53
C ASP A 259 3.82 -0.97 -23.88
N GLN A 260 2.80 -0.73 -24.71
CA GLN A 260 2.96 -0.02 -25.99
C GLN A 260 2.81 1.51 -25.91
N ALA A 261 2.42 2.07 -24.75
CA ALA A 261 2.29 3.52 -24.59
C ALA A 261 3.63 4.25 -24.35
N GLU A 262 4.69 3.55 -23.93
CA GLU A 262 5.99 4.20 -23.63
C GLU A 262 7.04 4.08 -24.75
N SER A 263 6.80 3.29 -25.80
CA SER A 263 7.78 3.09 -26.89
C SER A 263 7.56 3.97 -28.14
N ALA A 264 6.51 4.79 -28.18
CA ALA A 264 6.17 5.62 -29.34
C ALA A 264 6.87 7.01 -29.41
N SER A 265 7.83 7.32 -28.53
CA SER A 265 8.49 8.65 -28.49
C SER A 265 9.94 8.69 -29.00
N GLN A 266 10.43 7.65 -29.68
CA GLN A 266 11.84 7.63 -30.12
C GLN A 266 12.07 7.00 -31.50
N SER A 267 11.41 7.50 -32.55
CA SER A 267 11.94 7.40 -33.93
C SER A 267 11.32 8.47 -34.83
N GLY A 268 12.11 9.50 -35.16
CA GLY A 268 11.64 10.58 -36.04
C GLY A 268 12.66 11.71 -36.22
N ALA A 269 13.89 11.40 -36.64
CA ALA A 269 14.83 12.40 -37.17
C ALA A 269 15.97 11.73 -37.96
N LEU A 270 15.65 11.17 -39.13
CA LEU A 270 16.62 10.96 -40.21
C LEU A 270 15.94 11.40 -41.50
N GLY A 271 15.99 12.71 -41.75
CA GLY A 271 15.54 13.35 -42.97
C GLY A 271 16.74 13.87 -43.75
N GLU A 272 17.01 13.17 -44.85
CA GLU A 272 17.58 13.60 -46.13
C GLU A 272 18.71 14.63 -46.18
N VAL A 273 19.83 14.10 -46.68
CA VAL A 273 20.97 14.77 -47.30
C VAL A 273 20.50 15.58 -48.51
N GLY A 274 20.52 16.91 -48.39
CA GLY A 274 20.54 17.84 -49.51
C GLY A 274 21.98 18.30 -49.72
N GLU A 275 22.57 17.86 -50.82
CA GLU A 275 23.79 18.43 -51.39
C GLU A 275 23.45 19.82 -51.90
N ASP A 276 24.12 20.85 -51.41
CA ASP A 276 24.36 22.08 -52.18
C ASP A 276 25.69 22.69 -51.74
N GLU A 277 26.58 22.75 -52.72
CA GLU A 277 27.83 23.47 -52.71
C GLU A 277 27.56 24.97 -52.50
N GLU A 278 28.27 25.61 -51.57
CA GLU A 278 28.82 26.94 -51.84
C GLU A 278 29.96 27.28 -50.86
N LYS A 279 31.12 27.51 -51.48
CA LYS A 279 32.26 28.28 -51.00
C LYS A 279 31.87 29.46 -50.11
N GLU A 280 32.56 29.64 -49.00
CA GLU A 280 33.30 30.89 -48.77
C GLU A 280 34.45 30.71 -47.79
N GLU A 281 35.57 31.32 -48.17
CA GLU A 281 36.84 31.38 -47.47
C GLU A 281 36.75 32.36 -46.30
N GLY A 282 37.49 32.12 -45.20
CA GLY A 282 37.62 33.14 -44.16
C GLY A 282 38.39 32.69 -42.92
N GLU A 283 39.68 33.04 -42.89
CA GLU A 283 40.49 33.51 -41.74
C GLU A 283 40.43 32.70 -40.43
N GLU A 284 41.46 31.95 -40.05
CA GLU A 284 42.78 32.38 -39.55
C GLU A 284 42.73 33.33 -38.32
N GLY A 285 43.08 32.78 -37.15
CA GLY A 285 43.25 33.48 -35.87
C GLY A 285 42.76 32.60 -34.72
N GLY A 286 43.57 31.92 -33.91
CA GLY A 286 44.82 32.36 -33.31
C GLY A 286 44.55 32.85 -31.89
N ARG A 287 45.23 32.22 -30.90
CA ARG A 287 45.45 32.70 -29.51
C ARG A 287 44.26 32.58 -28.54
N ASP A 288 44.40 32.29 -27.24
CA ASP A 288 45.55 32.07 -26.36
C ASP A 288 45.10 31.20 -25.16
N GLU A 289 46.01 30.34 -24.70
CA GLU A 289 46.01 29.82 -23.33
C GLU A 289 46.13 30.98 -22.34
N ALA A 290 45.20 31.09 -21.39
CA ALA A 290 45.35 31.94 -20.23
C ALA A 290 45.29 31.11 -18.95
N VAL A 291 46.49 30.69 -18.54
CA VAL A 291 46.87 30.40 -17.17
C VAL A 291 46.60 31.63 -16.30
N SER A 292 45.95 31.44 -15.15
CA SER A 292 45.96 32.39 -14.02
C SER A 292 45.89 31.56 -12.74
N LYS A 293 47.04 31.17 -12.17
CA LYS A 293 47.82 31.90 -11.15
C LYS A 293 47.02 32.31 -9.91
N GLU A 294 47.38 31.58 -8.86
CA GLU A 294 47.41 31.92 -7.44
C GLU A 294 47.65 33.41 -7.15
N ALA A 295 46.94 33.92 -6.15
CA ALA A 295 47.37 35.06 -5.35
C ALA A 295 46.74 34.99 -3.94
N SER A 296 47.64 34.98 -2.94
CA SER A 296 47.59 35.68 -1.64
C SER A 296 46.30 35.58 -0.80
N ALA A 297 46.27 34.92 0.36
CA ALA A 297 47.02 35.22 1.60
C ALA A 297 46.97 36.72 1.93
N ASP A 298 45.98 37.12 2.73
CA ASP A 298 46.01 38.40 3.44
C ASP A 298 45.75 38.13 4.93
N GLU A 299 46.79 38.43 5.71
CA GLU A 299 46.81 38.48 7.16
C GLU A 299 45.94 39.64 7.65
N LEU A 300 45.08 39.39 8.63
CA LEU A 300 44.68 40.44 9.56
C LEU A 300 44.87 39.94 11.00
N ASP A 301 45.97 40.42 11.54
CA ASP A 301 46.27 40.56 12.96
C ASP A 301 45.23 41.42 13.68
N GLY A 302 44.98 41.03 14.94
CA GLY A 302 44.84 41.97 16.05
C GLY A 302 43.45 42.53 16.31
N GLN A 303 42.81 42.08 17.40
CA GLN A 303 42.91 42.83 18.66
C GLN A 303 42.25 42.09 19.82
N ALA A 304 43.05 41.99 20.88
CA ALA A 304 42.66 41.58 22.21
C ALA A 304 41.72 42.61 22.85
N ALA A 305 40.72 42.12 23.58
CA ALA A 305 40.11 42.85 24.67
C ALA A 305 40.00 41.91 25.87
N ALA A 306 40.83 42.20 26.85
CA ALA A 306 40.82 41.63 28.19
C ALA A 306 39.61 42.13 29.01
N GLY A 307 39.22 41.31 29.98
CA GLY A 307 38.23 41.57 31.02
C GLY A 307 37.87 40.22 31.63
N ASP A 308 38.68 39.63 32.51
CA ASP A 308 39.02 40.04 33.89
C ASP A 308 37.80 40.18 34.82
N GLY A 309 37.86 39.41 35.92
CA GLY A 309 37.08 39.60 37.14
C GLY A 309 35.89 38.64 37.34
N GLY A 310 36.03 37.67 38.25
CA GLY A 310 34.83 37.02 38.82
C GLY A 310 35.01 35.70 39.58
N GLU A 311 36.00 35.64 40.47
CA GLU A 311 36.23 34.58 41.46
C GLU A 311 35.03 34.38 42.42
N ALA A 312 34.57 33.13 42.58
CA ALA A 312 33.89 32.67 43.80
C ALA A 312 33.98 31.14 43.93
N THR A 313 34.85 30.74 44.85
CA THR A 313 35.03 29.43 45.47
C THR A 313 33.74 28.85 46.06
N ALA A 314 33.52 27.55 45.92
CA ALA A 314 32.90 26.72 46.95
C ALA A 314 33.30 25.26 46.77
N GLU A 315 34.13 24.81 47.69
CA GLU A 315 34.47 23.42 47.99
C GLU A 315 33.20 22.60 48.22
N ASN A 316 33.15 21.37 47.70
CA ASN A 316 32.55 20.28 48.46
C ASN A 316 33.15 18.94 48.04
N ASP A 317 34.00 18.43 48.94
CA ASP A 317 34.51 17.08 48.95
C ASP A 317 33.38 16.07 49.17
N GLY A 318 33.42 14.98 48.42
CA GLY A 318 32.43 13.93 48.49
C GLY A 318 32.86 12.71 47.69
N GLU A 319 33.98 12.11 48.10
CA GLU A 319 34.41 10.78 47.69
C GLU A 319 33.25 9.79 47.82
N LYS A 320 32.93 9.10 46.72
CA LYS A 320 32.42 7.74 46.78
C LYS A 320 32.79 7.00 45.50
N GLU A 321 33.79 6.15 45.68
CA GLU A 321 34.15 5.06 44.78
C GLU A 321 32.91 4.20 44.47
N SER A 322 32.69 3.96 43.18
CA SER A 322 32.03 2.74 42.73
C SER A 322 32.66 2.32 41.42
N GLU A 323 33.56 1.35 41.51
CA GLU A 323 33.94 0.46 40.44
C GLU A 323 32.68 -0.12 39.78
N GLY A 324 32.62 -0.12 38.44
CA GLY A 324 31.45 -0.62 37.74
C GLY A 324 31.56 -0.57 36.22
N ALA A 325 32.28 -1.55 35.67
CA ALA A 325 32.11 -2.12 34.34
C ALA A 325 32.18 -1.16 33.13
N GLU A 326 33.36 -1.11 32.52
CA GLU A 326 33.53 -0.83 31.09
C GLU A 326 32.78 -1.91 30.29
N GLY A 327 31.52 -1.62 29.95
CA GLY A 327 30.78 -2.34 28.92
C GLY A 327 30.90 -1.57 27.62
N GLU A 328 31.76 -2.04 26.72
CA GLU A 328 31.84 -1.58 25.34
C GLU A 328 30.44 -1.62 24.72
N ALA A 329 29.87 -0.45 24.45
CA ALA A 329 28.62 -0.32 23.72
C ALA A 329 28.89 -0.56 22.25
N GLU A 330 28.84 -1.84 21.84
CA GLU A 330 28.72 -2.22 20.44
C GLU A 330 27.47 -1.54 19.87
N THR A 331 27.70 -0.63 18.92
CA THR A 331 26.66 -0.07 18.07
C THR A 331 26.03 -1.22 17.29
N PRO A 332 24.69 -1.39 17.28
CA PRO A 332 24.08 -2.48 16.53
C PRO A 332 24.31 -2.23 15.04
N ALA A 333 25.25 -3.00 14.47
CA ALA A 333 25.43 -3.10 13.03
C ALA A 333 24.09 -3.50 12.42
N SER A 334 23.49 -2.58 11.67
CA SER A 334 22.27 -2.82 10.91
C SER A 334 22.56 -3.94 9.90
N PRO A 335 21.89 -5.10 9.97
CA PRO A 335 22.14 -6.18 9.05
C PRO A 335 21.54 -5.80 7.70
N ARG A 336 22.34 -5.20 6.83
CA ARG A 336 22.06 -5.10 5.38
C ARG A 336 22.25 -6.47 4.74
N GLY A 337 21.42 -7.43 5.15
CA GLY A 337 21.21 -8.67 4.42
C GLY A 337 20.23 -8.39 3.30
N ARG A 338 20.73 -8.08 2.09
CA ARG A 338 19.92 -7.96 0.89
C ARG A 338 19.46 -9.37 0.50
N ALA A 339 18.32 -9.81 1.04
CA ALA A 339 17.67 -11.04 0.63
C ALA A 339 17.16 -10.87 -0.81
N THR A 340 17.97 -11.30 -1.77
CA THR A 340 17.61 -11.41 -3.20
C THR A 340 17.36 -12.88 -3.54
N ALA A 341 16.70 -13.60 -2.64
CA ALA A 341 16.20 -14.93 -2.94
C ALA A 341 14.72 -14.76 -3.31
N ASP A 342 14.39 -14.96 -4.58
CA ASP A 342 13.01 -15.27 -4.98
C ASP A 342 12.64 -16.57 -4.25
N PRO A 343 11.79 -16.55 -3.21
CA PRO A 343 11.57 -17.72 -2.36
C PRO A 343 10.52 -18.68 -2.94
N TYR A 344 10.20 -18.56 -4.22
CA TYR A 344 9.06 -19.21 -4.85
C TYR A 344 9.46 -20.57 -5.44
N ILE A 345 9.38 -21.61 -4.61
CA ILE A 345 9.43 -23.00 -5.05
C ILE A 345 8.11 -23.30 -5.78
N GLY A 346 8.18 -23.40 -7.11
CA GLY A 346 7.04 -23.75 -7.97
C GLY A 346 6.44 -25.11 -7.60
N LEU A 347 5.12 -25.20 -7.61
CA LEU A 347 4.38 -26.46 -7.43
C LEU A 347 4.38 -27.23 -8.77
N GLU A 348 5.53 -27.74 -9.18
CA GLU A 348 5.63 -28.54 -10.39
C GLU A 348 5.00 -29.93 -10.18
N GLY A 349 3.74 -30.05 -10.59
CA GLY A 349 3.01 -31.32 -10.57
C GLY A 349 1.51 -31.13 -10.72
N GLY A 350 1.03 -30.74 -11.91
CA GLY A 350 -0.36 -30.42 -12.24
C GLY A 350 -1.38 -31.57 -12.12
N GLY A 351 -1.41 -32.27 -10.99
CA GLY A 351 -2.36 -33.32 -10.68
C GLY A 351 -3.50 -32.80 -9.81
N SER A 352 -4.72 -33.31 -10.06
CA SER A 352 -5.91 -33.09 -9.23
C SER A 352 -5.67 -33.36 -7.72
N ALA A 353 -4.70 -34.22 -7.38
CA ALA A 353 -4.29 -34.47 -5.99
C ALA A 353 -3.70 -33.23 -5.28
N LEU A 354 -2.99 -32.33 -5.98
CA LEU A 354 -2.42 -31.12 -5.37
C LEU A 354 -3.53 -30.15 -4.97
N TRP A 355 -4.50 -29.90 -5.86
CA TRP A 355 -5.64 -29.02 -5.59
C TRP A 355 -6.46 -29.47 -4.39
N LEU A 356 -6.71 -30.78 -4.28
CA LEU A 356 -7.43 -31.33 -3.13
C LEU A 356 -6.62 -31.20 -1.83
N THR A 357 -5.29 -31.34 -1.91
CA THR A 357 -4.39 -31.17 -0.76
C THR A 357 -4.34 -29.72 -0.30
N ALA A 358 -4.27 -28.77 -1.24
CA ALA A 358 -4.35 -27.34 -0.96
C ALA A 358 -5.70 -26.96 -0.32
N ALA A 359 -6.81 -27.45 -0.88
CA ALA A 359 -8.15 -27.24 -0.32
C ALA A 359 -8.26 -27.74 1.13
N ARG A 360 -7.72 -28.94 1.42
CA ARG A 360 -7.64 -29.47 2.79
C ARG A 360 -6.80 -28.61 3.71
N GLN A 361 -5.64 -28.13 3.25
CA GLN A 361 -4.78 -27.25 4.03
C GLN A 361 -5.47 -25.91 4.37
N VAL A 362 -6.14 -25.30 3.39
CA VAL A 362 -6.93 -24.06 3.58
C VAL A 362 -8.04 -24.28 4.61
N ARG A 363 -8.78 -25.38 4.46
CA ARG A 363 -9.85 -25.82 5.36
C ARG A 363 -9.36 -25.97 6.80
N ASP A 364 -8.33 -26.79 7.01
CA ASP A 364 -7.84 -27.13 8.35
C ASP A 364 -7.25 -25.90 9.05
N GLN A 365 -6.62 -25.00 8.30
CA GLN A 365 -6.13 -23.73 8.84
C GLN A 365 -7.28 -22.80 9.23
N ALA A 366 -8.31 -22.66 8.38
CA ALA A 366 -9.49 -21.85 8.69
C ALA A 366 -10.12 -22.30 10.02
N LEU A 367 -10.23 -23.61 10.25
CA LEU A 367 -10.72 -24.17 11.51
C LEU A 367 -9.81 -23.79 12.69
N ARG A 368 -8.49 -23.91 12.54
CA ARG A 368 -7.54 -23.53 13.60
C ARG A 368 -7.65 -22.06 13.98
N ASP A 369 -7.72 -21.17 12.99
CA ASP A 369 -7.74 -19.72 13.26
C ASP A 369 -9.07 -19.29 13.88
N VAL A 370 -10.19 -19.90 13.48
CA VAL A 370 -11.47 -19.68 14.14
C VAL A 370 -11.43 -20.17 15.59
N LEU A 371 -10.93 -21.37 15.83
CA LEU A 371 -10.83 -21.92 17.19
C LEU A 371 -9.97 -21.03 18.09
N LYS A 372 -8.89 -20.43 17.56
CA LYS A 372 -8.03 -19.49 18.30
C LYS A 372 -8.72 -18.16 18.62
N THR A 373 -9.49 -17.59 17.68
CA THR A 373 -10.16 -16.29 17.91
C THR A 373 -11.28 -16.35 18.94
N GLY A 374 -11.75 -17.56 19.29
CA GLY A 374 -12.85 -17.74 20.24
C GLY A 374 -14.21 -17.26 19.70
N GLU A 375 -14.26 -16.83 18.43
CA GLU A 375 -15.51 -16.62 17.72
C GLU A 375 -16.11 -18.00 17.41
N GLY A 376 -16.91 -18.53 18.34
CA GLY A 376 -17.49 -19.86 18.23
C GLY A 376 -18.15 -20.09 16.86
N ILE A 377 -18.09 -21.36 16.39
CA ILE A 377 -18.56 -21.86 15.09
C ILE A 377 -19.91 -21.25 14.63
N ARG A 378 -20.79 -20.90 15.58
CA ARG A 378 -22.10 -20.27 15.34
C ARG A 378 -22.07 -18.88 14.71
N ARG A 379 -20.94 -18.15 14.77
CA ARG A 379 -20.79 -16.81 14.16
C ARG A 379 -20.14 -16.83 12.77
N GLN A 380 -19.77 -18.00 12.26
CA GLN A 380 -19.16 -18.10 10.94
C GLN A 380 -20.15 -17.82 9.80
N PRO A 381 -19.67 -17.28 8.66
CA PRO A 381 -20.48 -17.20 7.46
C PRO A 381 -20.89 -18.60 6.99
N LEU A 382 -22.18 -18.75 6.65
CA LEU A 382 -22.83 -20.02 6.31
C LEU A 382 -22.11 -20.81 5.21
N GLY A 383 -21.45 -20.10 4.27
CA GLY A 383 -20.67 -20.71 3.20
C GLY A 383 -19.52 -21.59 3.68
N LEU A 384 -18.80 -21.17 4.74
CA LEU A 384 -17.73 -21.98 5.35
C LEU A 384 -18.31 -23.27 5.93
N ARG A 385 -19.39 -23.17 6.72
CA ARG A 385 -20.06 -24.33 7.33
C ARG A 385 -20.57 -25.33 6.29
N ALA A 386 -21.19 -24.84 5.20
CA ALA A 386 -21.67 -25.68 4.10
C ALA A 386 -20.53 -26.34 3.30
N CYS A 387 -19.42 -25.63 3.07
CA CYS A 387 -18.25 -26.22 2.41
C CYS A 387 -17.58 -27.29 3.29
N PHE A 388 -17.49 -27.07 4.61
CA PHE A 388 -16.99 -28.06 5.56
C PHE A 388 -17.86 -29.32 5.55
N ALA A 389 -19.19 -29.14 5.62
CA ALA A 389 -20.18 -30.21 5.53
C ALA A 389 -19.97 -31.11 4.31
N TRP A 390 -19.90 -30.48 3.13
CA TRP A 390 -19.76 -31.17 1.85
C TRP A 390 -18.45 -31.93 1.74
N MET A 391 -17.32 -31.36 2.19
CA MET A 391 -16.04 -32.06 2.21
C MET A 391 -16.01 -33.24 3.18
N HIS A 392 -16.59 -33.12 4.36
CA HIS A 392 -16.66 -34.23 5.33
C HIS A 392 -17.49 -35.41 4.81
N TRP A 393 -18.62 -35.12 4.15
CA TRP A 393 -19.43 -36.13 3.47
C TRP A 393 -18.64 -36.84 2.36
N ARG A 394 -17.96 -36.07 1.49
CA ARG A 394 -17.20 -36.62 0.37
C ARG A 394 -16.01 -37.49 0.81
N GLU A 395 -15.49 -37.27 2.01
CA GLU A 395 -14.43 -38.08 2.62
C GLU A 395 -14.94 -39.34 3.35
N GLY A 396 -16.26 -39.58 3.40
CA GLY A 396 -16.84 -40.77 4.05
C GLY A 396 -16.60 -40.83 5.56
N ARG A 397 -16.19 -39.73 6.19
CA ARG A 397 -16.06 -39.67 7.66
C ARG A 397 -17.46 -39.55 8.23
N GLY A 398 -17.94 -40.51 9.03
CA GLY A 398 -19.25 -40.39 9.70
C GLY A 398 -19.25 -39.33 10.81
N GLY A 399 -20.44 -38.87 11.23
CA GLY A 399 -20.61 -38.04 12.44
C GLY A 399 -20.79 -36.52 12.23
N TRP A 400 -20.77 -36.01 11.00
CA TRP A 400 -21.04 -34.60 10.69
C TRP A 400 -22.54 -34.30 10.50
N GLU A 401 -23.38 -35.33 10.42
CA GLU A 401 -24.80 -35.22 10.06
C GLU A 401 -25.55 -34.23 10.97
N SER A 402 -25.29 -34.23 12.28
CA SER A 402 -25.91 -33.28 13.22
C SER A 402 -25.41 -31.85 13.06
N GLU A 403 -24.11 -31.64 12.84
CA GLU A 403 -23.54 -30.30 12.69
C GLU A 403 -23.93 -29.64 11.36
N VAL A 404 -24.11 -30.45 10.32
CA VAL A 404 -24.58 -30.02 9.00
C VAL A 404 -26.06 -29.76 9.01
N LEU A 405 -26.86 -30.61 9.67
CA LEU A 405 -28.28 -30.34 9.91
C LEU A 405 -28.45 -29.02 10.69
N ASP A 406 -27.70 -28.80 11.76
CA ASP A 406 -27.73 -27.56 12.53
C ASP A 406 -27.31 -26.34 11.69
N ALA A 407 -26.28 -26.47 10.85
CA ALA A 407 -25.83 -25.39 9.97
C ALA A 407 -26.84 -25.07 8.85
N VAL A 408 -27.55 -26.09 8.36
CA VAL A 408 -28.59 -25.96 7.33
C VAL A 408 -29.87 -25.41 7.93
N GLU A 409 -30.24 -25.77 9.16
CA GLU A 409 -31.36 -25.17 9.90
C GLU A 409 -31.09 -23.69 10.25
N ASP A 410 -29.86 -23.34 10.64
CA ASP A 410 -29.46 -21.95 10.88
C ASP A 410 -29.42 -21.14 9.56
N SER A 411 -29.07 -21.79 8.43
CA SER A 411 -29.20 -21.21 7.08
C SER A 411 -30.64 -21.03 6.64
N ARG A 412 -31.52 -21.99 6.96
CA ARG A 412 -32.97 -21.96 6.75
C ARG A 412 -33.60 -20.76 7.46
N ALA A 413 -33.20 -20.50 8.70
CA ALA A 413 -33.69 -19.34 9.47
C ALA A 413 -33.31 -17.98 8.84
N ARG A 414 -32.25 -17.93 8.03
CA ARG A 414 -31.69 -16.68 7.47
C ARG A 414 -31.89 -16.52 5.96
N GLY A 415 -32.45 -17.51 5.26
CA GLY A 415 -32.84 -17.39 3.84
C GLY A 415 -31.72 -17.33 2.80
N HIS A 416 -30.46 -17.63 3.17
CA HIS A 416 -29.29 -17.39 2.32
C HIS A 416 -28.47 -18.65 2.03
N LEU A 417 -29.00 -19.55 1.21
CA LEU A 417 -28.21 -20.61 0.58
C LEU A 417 -27.80 -20.16 -0.84
N PRO A 418 -26.50 -20.19 -1.20
CA PRO A 418 -26.04 -19.88 -2.55
C PRO A 418 -26.74 -20.74 -3.60
N VAL A 419 -27.12 -20.13 -4.73
CA VAL A 419 -27.85 -20.82 -5.82
C VAL A 419 -27.02 -21.97 -6.40
N SER A 420 -25.72 -21.76 -6.60
CA SER A 420 -24.78 -22.78 -7.07
C SER A 420 -24.79 -24.02 -6.17
N PHE A 421 -24.76 -23.82 -4.84
CA PHE A 421 -24.80 -24.93 -3.89
C PHE A 421 -26.12 -25.72 -3.95
N ARG A 422 -27.26 -25.04 -4.14
CA ARG A 422 -28.55 -25.71 -4.33
C ARG A 422 -28.59 -26.53 -5.62
N GLU A 423 -28.00 -26.02 -6.70
CA GLU A 423 -27.93 -26.73 -7.98
C GLU A 423 -27.01 -27.96 -7.91
N THR A 424 -25.89 -27.86 -7.21
CA THR A 424 -24.99 -28.99 -6.97
C THR A 424 -25.68 -30.06 -6.14
N LEU A 425 -26.32 -29.68 -5.01
CA LEU A 425 -27.11 -30.60 -4.19
C LEU A 425 -28.22 -31.29 -4.99
N LYS A 426 -28.89 -30.56 -5.89
CA LYS A 426 -29.93 -31.13 -6.77
C LYS A 426 -29.34 -32.18 -7.72
N ARG A 427 -28.29 -31.84 -8.46
CA ARG A 427 -27.66 -32.77 -9.42
C ARG A 427 -27.19 -34.05 -8.73
N GLU A 428 -26.62 -33.90 -7.55
CA GLU A 428 -26.09 -35.01 -6.75
C GLU A 428 -27.22 -35.85 -6.13
N ALA A 429 -28.32 -35.20 -5.72
CA ALA A 429 -29.54 -35.86 -5.28
C ALA A 429 -30.19 -36.70 -6.40
N ASP A 430 -30.21 -36.17 -7.62
CA ASP A 430 -30.75 -36.85 -8.79
C ASP A 430 -29.86 -38.04 -9.23
N ALA A 431 -28.53 -37.90 -9.09
CA ALA A 431 -27.58 -38.97 -9.40
C ALA A 431 -27.56 -40.10 -8.36
N HIS A 432 -27.73 -39.76 -7.07
CA HIS A 432 -27.64 -40.70 -5.95
C HIS A 432 -28.82 -40.50 -5.00
N PRO A 433 -30.00 -41.09 -5.30
CA PRO A 433 -31.23 -40.82 -4.56
C PRO A 433 -31.17 -41.25 -3.10
N ASP A 434 -30.36 -42.23 -2.73
CA ASP A 434 -30.20 -42.68 -1.33
C ASP A 434 -29.07 -41.94 -0.59
N SER A 435 -28.40 -41.00 -1.24
CA SER A 435 -27.33 -40.24 -0.60
C SER A 435 -27.88 -39.27 0.47
N PRO A 436 -27.08 -38.96 1.49
CA PRO A 436 -27.36 -37.87 2.42
C PRO A 436 -27.61 -36.53 1.72
N ALA A 437 -26.94 -36.27 0.60
CA ALA A 437 -27.19 -35.10 -0.25
C ALA A 437 -28.62 -35.09 -0.80
N ALA A 438 -29.14 -36.25 -1.24
CA ALA A 438 -30.52 -36.41 -1.66
C ALA A 438 -31.53 -36.23 -0.52
N GLN A 439 -31.20 -36.67 0.69
CA GLN A 439 -32.04 -36.43 1.87
C GLN A 439 -32.07 -34.94 2.23
N LEU A 440 -30.91 -34.28 2.23
CA LEU A 440 -30.80 -32.84 2.48
C LEU A 440 -31.54 -32.02 1.42
N TYR A 441 -31.40 -32.38 0.14
CA TYR A 441 -32.13 -31.73 -0.95
C TYR A 441 -33.64 -31.95 -0.86
N ARG A 442 -34.09 -33.15 -0.47
CA ARG A 442 -35.52 -33.43 -0.20
C ARG A 442 -36.07 -32.59 0.95
N LEU A 443 -35.32 -32.45 2.04
CA LEU A 443 -35.68 -31.58 3.17
C LEU A 443 -35.78 -30.12 2.72
N LEU A 444 -34.81 -29.63 1.94
CA LEU A 444 -34.83 -28.28 1.38
C LEU A 444 -36.00 -28.06 0.39
N ARG A 445 -36.43 -29.09 -0.34
CA ARG A 445 -37.51 -29.00 -1.35
C ARG A 445 -38.91 -29.10 -0.73
N GLN A 446 -39.11 -29.89 0.32
CA GLN A 446 -40.42 -30.04 0.99
C GLN A 446 -40.94 -28.72 1.58
N ASP A 447 -40.04 -27.81 1.97
CA ASP A 447 -40.40 -26.53 2.59
C ASP A 447 -40.65 -25.38 1.59
N ILE A 448 -40.11 -25.43 0.37
CA ILE A 448 -40.37 -24.41 -0.66
C ILE A 448 -41.86 -24.45 -1.08
N HIS A 449 -42.51 -25.60 -0.93
CA HIS A 449 -43.96 -25.73 -1.15
C HIS A 449 -44.82 -25.30 0.05
N LEU A 450 -44.22 -24.93 1.19
CA LEU A 450 -44.94 -24.43 2.37
C LEU A 450 -44.86 -22.91 2.53
N SER A 451 -44.10 -22.21 1.68
CA SER A 451 -43.94 -20.74 1.71
C SER A 451 -44.47 -20.02 0.46
N SER A 452 -45.09 -20.75 -0.47
CA SER A 452 -45.99 -20.23 -1.53
C SER A 452 -47.44 -20.50 -1.14
#